data_AF-A0A645IPL0-F1
#
_entry.id   AF-A0A645IPL0-F1
#
_cell.length_a   1.000
_cell.length_b   1.000
_cell.length_c   1.000
_cell.angle_alpha   90.00
_cell.angle_beta   90.00
_cell.angle_gamma   90.00
#
_symmetry.space_group_name_H-M   'P 1'
#
loop_
_entity.id
_entity.type
_entity.pdbx_description
1 polymer ?
#
loop_
_entity_poly.entity_id
_entity_poly.type
_entity_poly.pdbx_seq_one_letter_code
_entity_poly.pdbx_strand_id
1 'polypeptide(L)'
;MNVQQSLWRDQKRASIVEQMKPFYLSWAKEHLKNYDAISHFIYFCLSDVGSILIPEGIIIISDTLNNDEPRIGDDVPELLARFCSKIWKDYGVSLDNDKNFEHAFFNILSTAVSYNSQSAQELYQCIAQQRQGQ
;
A
#
# COMPACT_ATOMS: atom_id res chain seq x y z
N MET A 1 20.84 21.82 -9.12
CA MET A 1 19.37 21.94 -9.02
C MET A 1 19.05 22.52 -7.65
N ASN A 2 18.25 23.58 -7.55
CA ASN A 2 18.12 24.36 -6.31
C ASN A 2 17.10 23.69 -5.36
N VAL A 3 17.50 23.36 -4.13
CA VAL A 3 16.71 22.53 -3.18
C VAL A 3 15.31 23.11 -2.92
N GLN A 4 15.20 24.44 -2.84
CA GLN A 4 13.90 25.12 -2.68
C GLN A 4 12.96 24.90 -3.88
N GLN A 5 13.47 24.85 -5.11
CA GLN A 5 12.63 24.59 -6.29
C GLN A 5 12.12 23.16 -6.33
N SER A 6 12.86 22.20 -5.74
CA SER A 6 12.40 20.82 -5.60
C SER A 6 11.26 20.72 -4.59
N LEU A 7 11.45 21.27 -3.40
CA LEU A 7 10.47 21.24 -2.31
C LEU A 7 9.13 21.89 -2.71
N TRP A 8 9.17 23.02 -3.40
CA TRP A 8 7.97 23.70 -3.90
C TRP A 8 7.22 22.88 -4.97
N ARG A 9 7.94 22.13 -5.82
CA ARG A 9 7.33 21.26 -6.83
C ARG A 9 6.64 20.06 -6.19
N ASP A 10 7.26 19.47 -5.17
CA ASP A 10 6.71 18.31 -4.47
C ASP A 10 5.48 18.69 -3.64
N GLN A 11 5.49 19.85 -2.97
CA GLN A 11 4.31 20.40 -2.28
C GLN A 11 3.14 20.68 -3.23
N LYS A 12 3.41 21.31 -4.38
CA LYS A 12 2.36 21.58 -5.37
C LYS A 12 1.77 20.29 -5.95
N ARG A 13 2.59 19.27 -6.18
CA ARG A 13 2.13 17.95 -6.65
C ARG A 13 1.30 17.23 -5.59
N ALA A 14 1.75 17.22 -4.33
CA ALA A 14 1.01 16.62 -3.23
C ALA A 14 -0.38 17.24 -3.07
N SER A 15 -0.48 18.58 -3.14
CA SER A 15 -1.78 19.28 -3.07
C SER A 15 -2.73 18.95 -4.23
N ILE A 16 -2.20 18.77 -5.45
CA ILE A 16 -3.01 18.33 -6.60
C ILE A 16 -3.50 16.89 -6.36
N VAL A 17 -2.63 15.99 -5.92
CA VAL A 17 -3.01 14.59 -5.65
C VAL A 17 -4.05 14.50 -4.54
N GLU A 18 -3.93 15.33 -3.51
CA GLU A 18 -4.92 15.44 -2.43
C GLU A 18 -6.30 15.87 -2.95
N GLN A 19 -6.36 16.91 -3.78
CA GLN A 19 -7.62 17.37 -4.40
C GLN A 19 -8.21 16.33 -5.36
N MET A 20 -7.35 15.58 -6.04
CA MET A 20 -7.72 14.53 -6.99
C MET A 20 -7.93 13.17 -6.33
N LYS A 21 -7.77 13.05 -5.00
CA LYS A 21 -7.93 11.80 -4.25
C LYS A 21 -9.24 11.07 -4.57
N PRO A 22 -10.43 11.73 -4.64
CA PRO A 22 -11.67 11.04 -5.01
C PRO A 22 -11.60 10.39 -6.40
N PHE A 23 -10.95 11.05 -7.37
CA PHE A 23 -10.79 10.51 -8.72
C PHE A 23 -9.89 9.28 -8.72
N TYR A 24 -8.73 9.33 -8.06
CA TYR A 24 -7.82 8.19 -7.98
C TYR A 24 -8.43 6.98 -7.28
N LEU A 25 -9.19 7.21 -6.20
CA LEU A 25 -9.87 6.12 -5.48
C LEU A 25 -11.04 5.53 -6.28
N SER A 26 -11.80 6.37 -7.01
CA SER A 26 -12.85 5.87 -7.92
C SER A 26 -12.25 5.03 -9.03
N TRP A 27 -11.18 5.53 -9.67
CA TRP A 27 -10.44 4.80 -10.69
C TRP A 27 -9.93 3.46 -10.17
N ALA A 28 -9.33 3.43 -8.97
CA ALA A 28 -8.85 2.18 -8.37
C ALA A 28 -9.98 1.16 -8.17
N LYS A 29 -11.13 1.58 -7.63
CA LYS A 29 -12.29 0.68 -7.43
C LYS A 29 -12.84 0.10 -8.73
N GLU A 30 -12.77 0.85 -9.83
CA GLU A 30 -13.27 0.41 -11.13
C GLU A 30 -12.28 -0.51 -11.85
N HIS A 31 -10.98 -0.19 -11.79
CA HIS A 31 -9.97 -0.79 -12.64
C HIS A 31 -9.12 -1.88 -11.96
N LEU A 32 -9.07 -1.95 -10.63
CA LEU A 32 -8.27 -2.97 -9.95
C LEU A 32 -8.87 -4.38 -10.01
N LYS A 33 -10.18 -4.50 -10.28
CA LYS A 33 -10.93 -5.77 -10.36
C LYS A 33 -10.38 -6.82 -11.33
N ASN A 34 -9.47 -6.45 -12.23
CA ASN A 34 -8.88 -7.37 -13.21
C ASN A 34 -7.39 -7.66 -12.97
N TYR A 35 -6.83 -7.31 -11.80
CA TYR A 35 -5.41 -7.39 -11.42
C TYR A 35 -4.39 -6.60 -12.27
N ASP A 36 -4.64 -6.34 -13.55
CA ASP A 36 -3.69 -5.68 -14.46
C ASP A 36 -3.21 -4.29 -13.98
N ALA A 37 -4.04 -3.61 -13.19
CA ALA A 37 -3.77 -2.27 -12.69
C ALA A 37 -3.21 -2.23 -11.25
N ILE A 38 -3.16 -3.36 -10.53
CA ILE A 38 -2.82 -3.37 -9.10
C ILE A 38 -1.40 -2.88 -8.84
N SER A 39 -0.44 -3.35 -9.64
CA SER A 39 0.96 -2.96 -9.53
C SER A 39 1.14 -1.47 -9.77
N HIS A 40 0.46 -0.93 -10.79
CA HIS A 40 0.51 0.50 -11.12
C HIS A 40 -0.01 1.37 -9.98
N PHE A 41 -1.13 0.97 -9.37
CA PHE A 41 -1.70 1.70 -8.25
C PHE A 41 -0.80 1.62 -7.00
N ILE A 42 -0.23 0.46 -6.70
CA ILE A 42 0.73 0.30 -5.60
C ILE A 42 1.98 1.14 -5.83
N TYR A 43 2.56 1.13 -7.05
CA TYR A 43 3.71 1.98 -7.38
C TYR A 43 3.40 3.46 -7.16
N PHE A 44 2.19 3.89 -7.52
CA PHE A 44 1.76 5.26 -7.27
C PHE A 44 1.66 5.56 -5.77
N CYS A 45 1.03 4.67 -4.98
CA CYS A 45 0.94 4.82 -3.52
C CYS A 45 2.32 4.80 -2.82
N LEU A 46 3.30 4.09 -3.39
CA LEU A 46 4.67 4.06 -2.89
C LEU A 46 5.46 5.34 -3.18
N SER A 47 4.99 6.20 -4.08
CA SER A 47 5.59 7.52 -4.33
C SER A 47 5.30 8.51 -3.22
N ASP A 48 6.15 9.53 -3.06
CA ASP A 48 5.97 10.55 -2.02
C ASP A 48 4.60 11.24 -2.11
N VAL A 49 4.18 11.59 -3.32
CA VAL A 49 2.91 12.30 -3.56
C VAL A 49 1.70 11.38 -3.49
N GLY A 50 1.82 10.12 -3.90
CA GLY A 50 0.72 9.16 -3.87
C GLY A 50 0.50 8.52 -2.50
N SER A 51 1.45 8.66 -1.57
CA SER A 51 1.35 8.11 -0.21
C SER A 51 0.09 8.58 0.55
N ILE A 52 -0.46 9.74 0.22
CA ILE A 52 -1.72 10.25 0.77
C ILE A 52 -2.96 9.37 0.46
N LEU A 53 -2.84 8.49 -0.53
CA LEU A 53 -3.87 7.55 -0.91
C LEU A 53 -3.82 6.25 -0.10
N ILE A 54 -2.74 6.00 0.66
CA ILE A 54 -2.54 4.74 1.38
C ILE A 54 -3.71 4.37 2.33
N PRO A 55 -4.23 5.28 3.17
CA PRO A 55 -5.27 4.92 4.14
C PRO A 55 -6.50 4.27 3.53
N GLU A 56 -6.98 4.79 2.40
CA GLU A 56 -8.14 4.23 1.68
C GLU A 56 -7.72 3.22 0.60
N GLY A 57 -6.55 3.40 0.00
CA GLY A 57 -6.02 2.56 -1.06
C GLY A 57 -5.74 1.14 -0.60
N ILE A 58 -5.28 0.96 0.64
CA ILE A 58 -5.04 -0.38 1.20
C ILE A 58 -6.32 -1.22 1.25
N ILE A 59 -7.45 -0.59 1.56
CA ILE A 59 -8.75 -1.28 1.67
C ILE A 59 -9.18 -1.76 0.28
N ILE A 60 -9.06 -0.89 -0.72
CA ILE A 60 -9.39 -1.23 -2.12
C ILE A 60 -8.49 -2.37 -2.63
N ILE A 61 -7.18 -2.31 -2.35
CA ILE A 61 -6.23 -3.36 -2.72
C ILE A 61 -6.61 -4.67 -2.03
N SER A 62 -6.83 -4.66 -0.71
CA SER A 62 -7.24 -5.84 0.06
C SER A 62 -8.53 -6.47 -0.47
N ASP A 63 -9.55 -5.66 -0.76
CA ASP A 63 -10.81 -6.13 -1.33
C ASP A 63 -10.61 -6.76 -2.71
N THR A 64 -9.73 -6.19 -3.53
CA THR A 64 -9.38 -6.75 -4.84
C THR A 64 -8.71 -8.11 -4.69
N LEU A 65 -7.80 -8.27 -3.73
CA LEU A 65 -7.10 -9.54 -3.49
C LEU A 65 -8.02 -10.66 -2.99
N ASN A 66 -9.13 -10.33 -2.31
CA ASN A 66 -10.06 -11.32 -1.74
C ASN A 66 -11.12 -11.82 -2.72
N ASN A 67 -11.50 -11.01 -3.72
CA ASN A 67 -12.66 -11.31 -4.56
C ASN A 67 -12.31 -12.11 -5.82
N ASP A 68 -11.04 -12.17 -6.19
CA ASP A 68 -10.60 -12.77 -7.45
C ASP A 68 -9.46 -13.78 -7.18
N GLU A 69 -9.40 -14.88 -7.93
CA GLU A 69 -8.25 -15.79 -7.88
C GLU A 69 -7.04 -15.06 -8.48
N PRO A 70 -5.98 -14.79 -7.69
CA PRO A 70 -4.94 -13.90 -8.16
C PRO A 70 -4.15 -14.52 -9.32
N ARG A 71 -4.25 -13.93 -10.52
CA ARG A 71 -3.24 -14.09 -11.58
C ARG A 71 -2.05 -13.18 -11.27
N ILE A 72 -1.40 -13.47 -10.15
CA ILE A 72 -0.26 -12.72 -9.64
C ILE A 72 0.94 -13.03 -10.55
N GLY A 73 1.46 -12.02 -11.22
CA GLY A 73 2.77 -12.10 -11.87
C GLY A 73 3.87 -12.27 -10.82
N ASP A 74 5.01 -12.83 -11.21
CA ASP A 74 6.10 -13.22 -10.30
C ASP A 74 6.61 -12.07 -9.41
N ASP A 75 6.43 -10.80 -9.81
CA ASP A 75 6.90 -9.61 -9.10
C ASP A 75 5.88 -9.00 -8.13
N VAL A 76 4.60 -9.34 -8.28
CA VAL A 76 3.51 -8.77 -7.48
C VAL A 76 3.64 -9.09 -5.98
N PRO A 77 4.01 -10.31 -5.53
CA PRO A 77 4.15 -10.61 -4.10
C PRO A 77 5.18 -9.72 -3.40
N GLU A 78 6.33 -9.49 -4.04
CA GLU A 78 7.37 -8.59 -3.52
C GLU A 78 6.92 -7.13 -3.52
N LEU A 79 6.14 -6.71 -4.52
CA LEU A 79 5.56 -5.38 -4.55
C LEU A 79 4.55 -5.17 -3.39
N LEU A 80 3.71 -6.16 -3.10
CA LEU A 80 2.81 -6.15 -1.94
C LEU A 80 3.60 -6.09 -0.63
N ALA A 81 4.68 -6.86 -0.50
CA ALA A 81 5.55 -6.84 0.68
C ALA A 81 6.20 -5.46 0.90
N ARG A 82 6.68 -4.83 -0.18
CA ARG A 82 7.22 -3.47 -0.15
C ARG A 82 6.15 -2.44 0.24
N PHE A 83 4.92 -2.62 -0.24
CA PHE A 83 3.79 -1.79 0.14
C PHE A 83 3.48 -1.88 1.63
N CYS A 84 3.36 -3.10 2.17
CA CYS A 84 3.20 -3.33 3.60
C CYS A 84 4.37 -2.76 4.41
N SER A 85 5.61 -2.90 3.94
CA SER A 85 6.77 -2.33 4.63
C SER A 85 6.68 -0.81 4.77
N LYS A 86 6.21 -0.10 3.72
CA LYS A 86 5.97 1.34 3.79
C LYS A 86 4.86 1.68 4.79
N ILE A 87 3.76 0.93 4.76
CA ILE A 87 2.63 1.15 5.68
C ILE A 87 3.06 0.94 7.13
N TRP A 88 3.77 -0.15 7.42
CA TRP A 88 4.28 -0.43 8.77
C TRP A 88 5.17 0.71 9.28
N LYS A 89 6.08 1.19 8.43
CA LYS A 89 7.03 2.26 8.78
C LYS A 89 6.35 3.62 8.99
N ASP A 90 5.47 4.01 8.05
CA ASP A 90 4.95 5.38 7.99
C ASP A 90 3.60 5.53 8.70
N TYR A 91 2.84 4.44 8.88
CA TYR A 91 1.48 4.42 9.40
C TYR A 91 1.26 3.40 10.54
N GLY A 92 2.32 2.89 11.17
CA GLY A 92 2.24 1.89 12.24
C GLY A 92 1.26 2.26 13.36
N VAL A 93 1.28 3.52 13.83
CA VAL A 93 0.34 4.03 14.84
C VAL A 93 -1.11 3.99 14.37
N SER A 94 -1.36 4.24 13.07
CA SER A 94 -2.71 4.21 12.52
C SER A 94 -3.26 2.78 12.43
N LEU A 95 -2.39 1.77 12.23
CA LEU A 95 -2.81 0.36 12.24
C LEU A 95 -3.40 -0.02 13.59
N ASP A 96 -2.79 0.39 14.70
CA ASP A 96 -3.29 0.03 16.04
C ASP A 96 -4.61 0.74 16.39
N ASN A 97 -4.93 1.85 15.72
CA ASN A 97 -6.12 2.67 16.00
C ASN A 97 -7.31 2.39 15.07
N ASP A 98 -7.09 1.79 13.90
CA ASP A 98 -8.14 1.49 12.92
C ASP A 98 -8.12 0.00 12.53
N LYS A 99 -9.13 -0.74 12.99
CA LYS A 99 -9.28 -2.17 12.75
C LYS A 99 -9.47 -2.54 11.27
N ASN A 100 -10.13 -1.68 10.49
CA ASN A 100 -10.31 -1.96 9.06
C ASN A 100 -8.99 -1.78 8.32
N PHE A 101 -8.23 -0.76 8.71
CA PHE A 101 -6.89 -0.51 8.18
C PHE A 101 -5.91 -1.64 8.56
N GLU A 102 -5.93 -2.08 9.82
CA GLU A 102 -5.15 -3.24 10.29
C GLU A 102 -5.52 -4.52 9.55
N HIS A 103 -6.82 -4.81 9.41
CA HIS A 103 -7.28 -6.01 8.73
C HIS A 103 -6.85 -6.03 7.26
N ALA A 104 -7.03 -4.91 6.55
CA ALA A 104 -6.59 -4.78 5.15
C ALA A 104 -5.07 -4.97 5.01
N PHE A 105 -4.30 -4.42 5.95
CA PHE A 105 -2.85 -4.59 6.00
C PHE A 105 -2.44 -6.05 6.14
N PHE A 106 -2.98 -6.76 7.14
CA PHE A 106 -2.62 -8.15 7.35
C PHE A 106 -3.13 -9.06 6.25
N ASN A 107 -4.27 -8.73 5.62
CA ASN A 107 -4.73 -9.47 4.45
C ASN A 107 -3.70 -9.41 3.32
N ILE A 108 -3.28 -8.20 2.92
CA ILE A 108 -2.25 -8.03 1.87
C ILE A 108 -0.94 -8.71 2.25
N LEU A 109 -0.48 -8.55 3.50
CA LEU A 109 0.74 -9.18 3.97
C LEU A 109 0.64 -10.71 3.89
N SER A 110 -0.49 -11.27 4.32
CA SER A 110 -0.73 -12.72 4.28
C SER A 110 -0.76 -13.26 2.85
N THR A 111 -1.35 -12.51 1.91
CA THR A 111 -1.31 -12.84 0.48
C THR A 111 0.14 -12.86 -0.01
N ALA A 112 0.94 -11.83 0.28
CA ALA A 112 2.35 -11.82 -0.13
C ALA A 112 3.14 -13.02 0.43
N VAL A 113 2.88 -13.40 1.69
CA VAL A 113 3.47 -14.59 2.31
C VAL A 113 3.02 -15.89 1.64
N SER A 114 1.72 -16.04 1.31
CA SER A 114 1.20 -17.26 0.67
C SER A 114 1.78 -17.48 -0.72
N TYR A 115 2.19 -16.40 -1.39
CA TYR A 115 2.92 -16.43 -2.66
C TYR A 115 4.45 -16.43 -2.49
N ASN A 116 4.94 -16.82 -1.32
CA ASN A 116 6.38 -17.00 -1.01
C ASN A 116 7.26 -15.75 -1.16
N SER A 117 6.71 -14.54 -0.95
CA SER A 117 7.56 -13.35 -0.85
C SER A 117 8.47 -13.45 0.38
N GLN A 118 9.79 -13.35 0.15
CA GLN A 118 10.78 -13.36 1.23
C GLN A 118 10.63 -12.10 2.10
N SER A 119 10.49 -10.93 1.47
CA SER A 119 10.31 -9.66 2.18
C SER A 119 9.06 -9.65 3.07
N ALA A 120 7.98 -10.31 2.63
CA ALA A 120 6.75 -10.43 3.41
C ALA A 120 6.94 -11.29 4.67
N GLN A 121 7.66 -12.42 4.53
CA GLN A 121 7.97 -13.31 5.65
C GLN A 121 8.85 -12.62 6.69
N GLU A 122 9.87 -11.88 6.25
CA GLU A 122 10.74 -11.07 7.11
C GLU A 122 9.95 -9.99 7.87
N LEU A 123 9.07 -9.27 7.15
CA LEU A 123 8.21 -8.25 7.77
C LEU A 123 7.27 -8.87 8.82
N TYR A 124 6.65 -10.01 8.52
CA TYR A 124 5.76 -10.71 9.44
C TYR A 124 6.49 -11.11 10.74
N GLN A 125 7.72 -11.63 10.62
CA GLN A 125 8.56 -11.96 11.78
C GLN A 125 8.92 -10.72 12.60
N CYS A 126 9.26 -9.61 11.94
CA CYS A 126 9.58 -8.35 12.60
C CYS A 126 8.40 -7.83 13.44
N ILE A 127 7.19 -7.83 12.87
CA ILE A 127 5.96 -7.40 13.56
C ILE A 127 5.68 -8.29 14.77
N ALA A 128 5.79 -9.62 14.60
CA ALA A 128 5.57 -10.58 15.68
C ALA A 128 6.53 -10.35 16.86
N GLN A 129 7.81 -10.08 16.60
CA GLN A 129 8.79 -9.78 17.64
C GLN A 129 8.47 -8.47 18.38
N GLN A 130 8.06 -7.43 17.66
CA GLN A 130 7.75 -6.13 18.26
C GLN A 130 6.49 -6.17 19.13
N ARG A 131 5.48 -6.94 18.74
CA ARG A 131 4.24 -7.11 19.52
C ARG A 131 4.37 -8.02 20.74
N GLN A 132 5.37 -8.91 20.80
CA GLN A 132 5.66 -9.73 21.98
C GLN A 132 6.44 -8.99 23.08
N GLY A 133 7.09 -7.88 22.74
CA GLY A 133 7.86 -7.05 23.67
C GLY A 133 7.08 -5.88 24.29
N GLN A 134 5.79 -5.74 23.98
CA GLN A 134 4.87 -4.75 24.55
C GLN A 134 3.95 -5.40 25.58
#